data_AF-A0A3D2SR01-F1
#
_entry.id   AF-A0A3D2SR01-F1
#
_cell.length_a   1.000
_cell.length_b   1.000
_cell.length_c   1.000
_cell.angle_alpha   90.00
_cell.angle_beta   90.00
_cell.angle_gamma   90.00
#
_symmetry.space_group_name_H-M   'P 1'
#
loop_
_entity.id
_entity.type
_entity.pdbx_description
1 polymer ?
#
loop_
_entity_poly.entity_id
_entity_poly.type
_entity_poly.pdbx_seq_one_letter_code
_entity_poly.pdbx_strand_id
1 'polypeptide(L)'
;MKKVDTKIDLDFKNPAAVLATWFGTGLLVPAPGTWGTLAALPFGIGLMYLGFAPLLIGILVVTELGRWSIKRVQAQTKSHDAGYIVIDEVAGMWITMLFCDLNAIDIGIGFILFRLIDIIKPWPIG
;
A
#
# COMPACT_ATOMS: atom_id res chain seq x y z
N MET A 1 -6.28 -29.18 14.10
CA MET A 1 -5.83 -28.12 13.18
C MET A 1 -4.45 -27.66 13.66
N LYS A 2 -3.39 -27.94 12.90
CA LYS A 2 -2.04 -27.44 13.26
C LYS A 2 -2.07 -25.92 13.16
N LYS A 3 -1.80 -25.20 14.24
CA LYS A 3 -1.37 -23.80 14.17
C LYS A 3 -0.12 -23.80 13.31
N VAL A 4 -0.22 -23.30 12.08
CA VAL A 4 0.95 -22.95 11.31
C VAL A 4 1.48 -21.68 11.98
N ASP A 5 2.42 -21.85 12.91
CA ASP A 5 3.26 -20.75 13.39
C ASP A 5 4.21 -20.34 12.25
N THR A 6 3.64 -19.73 11.21
CA THR A 6 4.40 -19.05 10.15
C THR A 6 4.91 -17.75 10.75
N LYS A 7 6.00 -17.82 11.53
CA LYS A 7 6.82 -16.63 11.77
C LYS A 7 7.31 -16.18 10.39
N ILE A 8 6.70 -15.13 9.87
CA ILE A 8 7.17 -14.46 8.66
C ILE A 8 8.59 -13.97 8.97
N ASP A 9 9.60 -14.51 8.29
CA ASP A 9 11.00 -14.11 8.46
C ASP A 9 11.26 -12.81 7.67
N LEU A 10 10.64 -11.71 8.12
CA LEU A 10 10.85 -10.37 7.60
C LEU A 10 11.91 -9.66 8.45
N ASP A 11 13.06 -9.37 7.83
CA ASP A 11 14.09 -8.55 8.46
C ASP A 11 13.78 -7.06 8.27
N PHE A 12 13.27 -6.40 9.31
CA PHE A 12 13.01 -4.95 9.30
C PHE A 12 14.28 -4.08 9.31
N LYS A 13 15.48 -4.66 9.45
CA LYS A 13 16.73 -3.94 9.15
C LYS A 13 16.90 -3.73 7.65
N ASN A 14 16.23 -4.54 6.82
CA ASN A 14 16.18 -4.31 5.38
C ASN A 14 15.11 -3.25 5.06
N PRO A 15 15.48 -2.09 4.47
CA PRO A 15 14.51 -1.06 4.09
C PRO A 15 13.45 -1.57 3.11
N ALA A 16 13.72 -2.64 2.36
CA ALA A 16 12.71 -3.27 1.51
C ALA A 16 11.53 -3.85 2.31
N ALA A 17 11.77 -4.45 3.48
CA ALA A 17 10.71 -4.99 4.33
C ALA A 17 9.83 -3.86 4.90
N VAL A 18 10.48 -2.78 5.36
CA VAL A 18 9.79 -1.57 5.82
C VAL A 18 8.90 -1.00 4.72
N LEU A 19 9.45 -0.83 3.51
CA LEU A 19 8.70 -0.26 2.39
C LEU A 19 7.57 -1.18 1.91
N ALA A 20 7.86 -2.47 1.68
CA ALA A 20 6.87 -3.42 1.19
C ALA A 20 5.65 -3.56 2.11
N THR A 21 5.87 -3.51 3.43
CA THR A 21 4.81 -3.57 4.45
C THR A 21 4.22 -2.20 4.78
N TRP A 22 4.70 -1.13 4.15
CA TRP A 22 4.40 0.26 4.47
C TRP A 22 4.55 0.58 5.97
N PHE A 23 5.78 0.50 6.46
CA PHE A 23 6.15 0.71 7.86
C PHE A 23 5.49 -0.29 8.83
N GLY A 24 5.23 -1.51 8.37
CA GLY A 24 4.67 -2.59 9.17
C GLY A 24 3.14 -2.60 9.24
N THR A 25 2.44 -1.69 8.56
CA THR A 25 0.96 -1.64 8.57
C THR A 25 0.36 -2.86 7.88
N GLY A 26 1.04 -3.40 6.87
CA GLY A 26 0.68 -4.67 6.22
C GLY A 26 0.77 -5.89 7.14
N LEU A 27 1.34 -5.78 8.35
CA LEU A 27 1.30 -6.86 9.33
C LEU A 27 0.06 -6.83 10.23
N LEU A 28 -0.76 -5.79 10.12
CA LEU A 28 -1.96 -5.64 10.95
C LEU A 28 -3.11 -6.51 10.44
N VAL A 29 -3.76 -7.21 11.36
CA VAL A 29 -4.91 -8.08 11.11
C VAL A 29 -6.21 -7.36 11.54
N PRO A 30 -7.39 -7.69 10.99
CA PRO A 30 -7.67 -8.79 10.05
C PRO A 30 -7.41 -8.48 8.57
N ALA A 31 -7.38 -7.22 8.17
CA ALA A 31 -7.25 -6.81 6.78
C ALA A 31 -5.99 -5.94 6.60
N PRO A 32 -4.80 -6.54 6.40
CA PRO A 32 -3.55 -5.85 6.11
C PRO A 32 -3.71 -4.70 5.13
N GLY A 33 -4.50 -4.96 4.09
CA GLY A 33 -4.66 -4.01 3.03
C GLY A 33 -5.39 -2.73 3.43
N THR A 34 -6.40 -2.87 4.29
CA THR A 34 -7.11 -1.72 4.85
C THR A 34 -6.16 -0.85 5.68
N TRP A 35 -5.28 -1.47 6.46
CA TRP A 35 -4.29 -0.75 7.27
C TRP A 35 -3.22 -0.08 6.43
N GLY A 36 -2.72 -0.74 5.37
CA GLY A 36 -1.80 -0.16 4.39
C GLY A 36 -2.40 1.07 3.70
N THR A 37 -3.62 0.92 3.17
CA THR A 37 -4.35 2.01 2.51
C THR A 37 -4.62 3.18 3.48
N LEU A 38 -5.04 2.90 4.72
CA LEU A 38 -5.30 3.95 5.71
C LEU A 38 -4.02 4.71 6.09
N ALA A 39 -2.91 3.99 6.25
CA ALA A 39 -1.61 4.57 6.52
C ALA A 39 -1.00 5.32 5.32
N ALA A 40 -1.50 5.12 4.10
CA ALA A 40 -1.12 5.91 2.93
C ALA A 40 -1.67 7.34 2.98
N LEU A 41 -2.85 7.54 3.59
CA LEU A 41 -3.56 8.83 3.61
C LEU A 41 -2.75 10.00 4.16
N PRO A 42 -2.13 9.96 5.36
CA PRO A 42 -1.42 11.13 5.89
C PRO A 42 -0.27 11.59 4.98
N PHE A 43 0.42 10.65 4.34
CA PHE A 43 1.48 10.97 3.38
C PHE A 43 0.92 11.56 2.08
N GLY A 44 -0.15 10.96 1.53
CA GLY A 44 -0.82 11.47 0.34
C GLY A 44 -1.40 12.86 0.55
N ILE A 45 -2.05 13.09 1.71
CA ILE A 45 -2.59 14.40 2.12
C ILE A 45 -1.46 15.42 2.21
N GLY A 46 -0.33 15.06 2.85
CA GLY A 46 0.86 15.90 2.91
C GLY A 46 1.37 16.29 1.52
N LEU A 47 1.40 15.35 0.57
CA LEU A 47 1.78 15.65 -0.81
C LEU A 47 0.76 16.54 -1.53
N MET A 48 -0.54 16.31 -1.33
CA MET A 48 -1.60 17.17 -1.89
C MET A 48 -1.48 18.63 -1.40
N TYR A 49 -1.13 18.84 -0.13
CA TYR A 49 -0.87 20.19 0.41
C TYR A 49 0.28 20.91 -0.31
N LEU A 50 1.27 20.16 -0.80
CA LEU A 50 2.37 20.72 -1.59
C LEU A 50 2.00 20.93 -3.07
N GLY A 51 0.85 20.39 -3.50
CA GLY A 51 0.27 20.56 -4.83
C GLY A 51 0.27 19.29 -5.67
N PHE A 52 -0.19 19.42 -6.92
CA PHE A 52 -0.35 18.30 -7.85
C PHE A 52 0.98 17.60 -8.20
N ALA A 53 2.04 18.37 -8.50
CA ALA A 53 3.31 17.81 -8.92
C ALA A 53 3.98 16.93 -7.84
N PRO A 54 4.04 17.34 -6.56
CA PRO A 54 4.52 16.47 -5.48
C PRO A 54 3.77 15.15 -5.33
N LEU A 55 2.43 15.16 -5.43
CA LEU A 55 1.64 13.92 -5.38
C LEU A 55 1.99 13.01 -6.55
N LEU A 56 2.07 13.56 -7.77
CA LEU A 56 2.44 12.80 -8.96
C LEU A 56 3.85 12.20 -8.86
N ILE A 57 4.83 12.98 -8.39
CA ILE A 57 6.20 12.52 -8.15
C ILE A 57 6.20 11.43 -7.07
N GLY A 58 5.42 11.61 -6.00
CA GLY A 58 5.27 10.63 -4.93
C GLY A 58 4.75 9.29 -5.45
N ILE A 59 3.73 9.29 -6.31
CA ILE A 59 3.20 8.09 -6.97
C ILE A 59 4.31 7.37 -7.75
N LEU A 60 5.04 8.08 -8.60
CA LEU A 60 6.13 7.49 -9.38
C LEU A 60 7.21 6.89 -8.47
N VAL A 61 7.62 7.62 -7.44
CA VAL A 61 8.62 7.16 -6.47
C VAL A 61 8.14 5.93 -5.71
N VAL A 62 6.92 5.91 -5.17
CA VAL A 62 6.41 4.77 -4.39
C VAL A 62 6.20 3.54 -5.27
N THR A 63 5.78 3.71 -6.53
CA THR A 63 5.67 2.61 -7.48
C THR A 63 7.05 2.00 -7.78
N GLU A 64 8.06 2.82 -8.06
CA GLU A 64 9.42 2.34 -8.35
C GLU A 64 10.08 1.66 -7.14
N LEU A 65 9.97 2.28 -5.96
CA LEU A 65 10.43 1.70 -4.71
C LEU A 65 9.65 0.44 -4.34
N GLY A 66 8.35 0.39 -4.64
CA GLY A 66 7.50 -0.78 -4.47
C GLY A 66 7.99 -1.96 -5.30
N ARG A 67 8.23 -1.77 -6.60
CA ARG A 67 8.77 -2.84 -7.45
C ARG A 67 10.11 -3.36 -6.94
N TRP A 68 11.00 -2.47 -6.49
CA TRP A 68 12.28 -2.86 -5.89
C TRP A 68 12.11 -3.60 -4.57
N SER A 69 11.24 -3.12 -3.68
CA SER A 69 11.05 -3.68 -2.34
C SER A 69 10.41 -5.06 -2.40
N ILE A 70 9.39 -5.24 -3.25
CA ILE A 70 8.71 -6.51 -3.50
C ILE A 70 9.72 -7.57 -3.96
N LYS A 71 10.54 -7.25 -4.98
CA LYS A 71 11.58 -8.18 -5.46
C LYS A 71 12.55 -8.61 -4.37
N ARG A 72 12.96 -7.69 -3.49
CA ARG A 72 13.85 -7.98 -2.37
C ARG A 72 13.17 -8.89 -1.35
N VAL A 73 11.93 -8.56 -0.96
CA VAL A 73 11.17 -9.28 0.06
C VAL A 73 10.81 -10.69 -0.43
N GLN A 74 10.37 -10.85 -1.68
CA GLN A 74 10.10 -12.16 -2.28
C GLN A 74 11.36 -13.03 -2.31
N ALA A 75 12.52 -12.46 -2.62
CA ALA A 75 13.79 -13.19 -2.59
C ALA A 75 14.20 -13.63 -1.17
N GLN A 76 13.89 -12.83 -0.15
CA GLN A 76 14.18 -13.15 1.25
C GLN A 76 13.23 -14.22 1.80
N THR A 77 11.91 -14.04 1.62
CA THR A 77 10.89 -14.87 2.24
C THR A 77 10.56 -16.12 1.44
N LYS A 78 11.04 -16.21 0.20
CA LYS A 78 10.69 -17.27 -0.78
C LYS A 78 9.18 -17.42 -0.98
N SER A 79 8.41 -16.40 -0.62
CA SER A 79 6.97 -16.34 -0.79
C SER A 79 6.67 -15.39 -1.94
N HIS A 80 5.89 -15.86 -2.92
CA HIS A 80 5.55 -15.06 -4.08
C HIS A 80 4.29 -14.20 -3.88
N ASP A 81 3.47 -14.48 -2.88
CA ASP A 81 2.19 -13.82 -2.70
C ASP A 81 1.84 -13.65 -1.22
N ALA A 82 2.33 -12.55 -0.66
CA ALA A 82 2.23 -12.26 0.76
C ALA A 82 1.24 -11.12 0.98
N GLY A 83 0.11 -11.43 1.64
CA GLY A 83 -0.92 -10.42 1.96
C GLY A 83 -0.46 -9.28 2.88
N TYR A 84 0.79 -9.32 3.38
CA TYR A 84 1.40 -8.21 4.12
C TYR A 84 2.15 -7.20 3.26
N ILE A 85 2.33 -7.49 1.96
CA ILE A 85 2.86 -6.54 1.00
C ILE A 85 1.70 -5.64 0.59
N VAL A 86 1.79 -4.36 0.96
CA VAL A 86 0.70 -3.37 0.80
C VAL A 86 1.16 -2.08 0.14
N ILE A 87 2.41 -2.01 -0.32
CA ILE A 87 2.96 -0.81 -0.97
C ILE A 87 2.30 -0.50 -2.33
N ASP A 88 1.75 -1.50 -2.99
CA ASP A 88 0.90 -1.35 -4.18
C ASP A 88 -0.41 -0.65 -3.85
N GLU A 89 -1.01 -0.91 -2.69
CA GLU A 89 -2.22 -0.22 -2.24
C GLU A 89 -1.96 1.25 -1.90
N VAL A 90 -0.76 1.57 -1.38
CA VAL A 90 -0.31 2.95 -1.16
C VAL A 90 -0.27 3.70 -2.49
N ALA A 91 0.32 3.08 -3.51
CA ALA A 91 0.38 3.67 -4.85
C ALA A 91 -1.03 3.87 -5.43
N GLY A 92 -1.90 2.86 -5.33
CA GLY A 92 -3.29 2.92 -5.81
C GLY A 92 -4.12 3.99 -5.10
N MET A 93 -3.96 4.12 -3.78
CA MET A 93 -4.63 5.15 -3.00
C MET A 93 -4.17 6.55 -3.42
N TRP A 94 -2.87 6.78 -3.61
CA TRP A 94 -2.37 8.09 -4.05
C TRP A 94 -2.79 8.42 -5.48
N ILE A 95 -2.86 7.43 -6.38
CA ILE A 95 -3.45 7.61 -7.72
C ILE A 95 -4.91 8.04 -7.61
N THR A 96 -5.68 7.41 -6.72
CA THR A 96 -7.09 7.79 -6.46
C THR A 96 -7.18 9.24 -5.98
N MET A 97 -6.27 9.66 -5.10
CA MET A 97 -6.23 11.02 -4.55
C MET A 97 -5.92 12.10 -5.59
N LEU A 98 -5.38 11.77 -6.78
CA LEU A 98 -5.24 12.73 -7.88
C LEU A 98 -6.59 13.29 -8.35
N PHE A 99 -7.69 12.57 -8.07
CA PHE A 99 -9.05 12.92 -8.48
C PHE A 99 -9.92 13.40 -7.31
N CYS A 100 -9.34 13.60 -6.13
CA CYS A 100 -10.02 14.10 -4.95
C CYS A 100 -9.64 15.56 -4.71
N ASP A 101 -10.60 16.40 -4.27
CA ASP A 101 -10.23 17.65 -3.63
C ASP A 101 -9.71 17.39 -2.22
N LEU A 102 -8.93 18.33 -1.68
CA LEU A 102 -8.34 18.24 -0.34
C LEU A 102 -9.37 18.51 0.76
N ASN A 103 -10.37 17.63 0.87
CA ASN A 103 -11.38 17.64 1.91
C ASN A 103 -11.71 16.21 2.36
N ALA A 104 -12.23 16.07 3.58
CA ALA A 104 -12.44 14.77 4.21
C ALA A 104 -13.50 13.91 3.49
N ILE A 105 -14.50 14.54 2.85
CA ILE A 105 -15.58 13.83 2.17
C ILE A 105 -15.02 13.16 0.91
N ASP A 106 -14.30 13.91 0.07
CA ASP A 106 -13.77 13.39 -1.19
C ASP A 106 -12.70 12.34 -0.95
N ILE A 107 -11.82 12.54 0.03
CA ILE A 107 -10.82 11.54 0.43
C ILE A 107 -11.52 10.29 0.99
N GLY A 108 -12.57 10.45 1.80
CA GLY A 108 -13.35 9.34 2.34
C GLY A 108 -14.05 8.53 1.25
N ILE A 109 -14.68 9.19 0.28
CA ILE A 109 -15.30 8.55 -0.89
C ILE A 109 -14.23 7.85 -1.73
N GLY A 110 -13.12 8.53 -2.03
CA GLY A 110 -11.99 7.96 -2.76
C GLY A 110 -11.44 6.70 -2.09
N PHE A 111 -11.26 6.73 -0.77
CA PHE A 111 -10.84 5.57 0.01
C PHE A 111 -11.82 4.40 -0.12
N ILE A 112 -13.11 4.64 0.05
CA ILE A 112 -14.15 3.61 -0.04
C ILE A 112 -14.18 3.00 -1.45
N LEU A 113 -14.19 3.84 -2.49
CA LEU A 113 -14.24 3.38 -3.89
C LEU A 113 -12.98 2.60 -4.25
N PHE A 114 -11.80 3.10 -3.87
CA PHE A 114 -10.54 2.40 -4.08
C PHE A 114 -10.56 1.01 -3.44
N ARG A 115 -10.91 0.93 -2.15
CA ARG A 115 -10.98 -0.37 -1.45
C ARG A 115 -12.02 -1.30 -2.04
N LEU A 116 -13.18 -0.79 -2.45
CA LEU A 116 -14.22 -1.60 -3.08
C LEU A 116 -13.72 -2.22 -4.38
N ILE A 117 -13.08 -1.42 -5.25
CA ILE A 117 -12.57 -1.88 -6.54
C ILE A 117 -11.37 -2.81 -6.37
N ASP A 118 -10.44 -2.50 -5.47
CA ASP A 118 -9.24 -3.31 -5.19
C ASP A 118 -9.58 -4.67 -4.58
N ILE A 119 -10.64 -4.75 -3.76
CA ILE A 119 -11.13 -6.01 -3.19
C ILE A 119 -11.92 -6.83 -4.23
N ILE A 120 -12.81 -6.18 -4.99
CA ILE A 120 -13.67 -6.88 -5.95
C ILE A 120 -12.91 -7.29 -7.22
N LYS A 121 -11.90 -6.51 -7.63
CA LYS A 121 -11.13 -6.68 -8.87
C LYS A 121 -12.02 -7.00 -10.08
N PRO A 122 -12.98 -6.12 -10.43
CA PRO A 122 -13.85 -6.37 -11.57
C PRO A 122 -13.04 -6.44 -12.87
N TRP A 123 -13.50 -7.24 -13.84
CA TRP A 123 -12.89 -7.28 -15.17
C TRP A 123 -12.82 -5.87 -15.77
N PRO A 124 -11.70 -5.45 -16.39
CA PRO A 124 -10.52 -6.23 -16.82
C PRO A 124 -9.35 -6.27 -15.80
N ILE A 125 -9.57 -5.85 -14.55
CA ILE A 125 -8.51 -5.70 -13.55
C ILE A 125 -8.11 -7.04 -12.90
N GLY A 126 -9.07 -7.94 -12.69
CA GLY A 126 -8.90 -9.24 -12.02
C GLY A 126 -8.38 -10.38 -12.88
#